data_AF-A0A526Q4V1-F1
#
_entry.id   AF-A0A526Q4V1-F1
#
_cell.length_a   1.000
_cell.length_b   1.000
_cell.length_c   1.000
_cell.angle_alpha   90.00
_cell.angle_beta   90.00
_cell.angle_gamma   90.00
#
_symmetry.space_group_name_H-M   'P 1'
#
loop_
_entity.id
_entity.type
_entity.pdbx_description
1 polymer ?
#
loop_
_entity_poly.entity_id
_entity_poly.type
_entity_poly.pdbx_seq_one_letter_code
_entity_poly.pdbx_strand_id
1 'polypeptide(L)'
;LYAATRRRVPSLIHEQNAVMGRANRALAGRVDAIAGGFLPEDESAAGAKTVTTGNPVRPQILEAAKTPYVASTGDEPFRFLVFGGSQGAQFFSDAVPAAIGLLPEAERKRLMITQQARAEDVARVKAAYASLGVEAQVSPFFTDMAARMAASHLV
;
A
#
# COMPACT_ATOMS: atom_id res chain seq x y z
N LEU A 1 -8.24 23.02 9.96
CA LEU A 1 -9.14 23.27 8.80
C LEU A 1 -10.45 23.97 9.18
N TYR A 2 -11.30 23.40 10.04
CA TYR A 2 -12.58 24.04 10.45
C TYR A 2 -12.42 25.49 10.98
N ALA A 3 -11.40 25.75 11.80
CA ALA A 3 -11.11 27.11 12.28
C ALA A 3 -10.70 28.08 11.17
N ALA A 4 -10.00 27.59 10.14
CA ALA A 4 -9.55 28.40 9.00
C ALA A 4 -10.76 28.83 8.14
N THR A 5 -11.67 27.90 7.84
CA THR A 5 -12.90 28.20 7.08
C THR A 5 -13.80 29.18 7.83
N ARG A 6 -13.90 29.07 9.16
CA ARG A 6 -14.62 30.04 10.01
C ARG A 6 -14.02 31.45 9.99
N ARG A 7 -12.72 31.57 9.73
CA ARG A 7 -12.00 32.85 9.61
C ARG A 7 -11.88 33.34 8.15
N ARG A 8 -12.54 32.66 7.20
CA ARG A 8 -12.44 32.95 5.75
C ARG A 8 -11.00 32.95 5.23
N VAL A 9 -10.14 32.11 5.82
CA VAL A 9 -8.80 31.86 5.28
C VAL A 9 -8.97 30.90 4.11
N PRO A 10 -8.38 31.20 2.92
CA PRO A 10 -8.41 30.29 1.78
C PRO A 10 -7.93 28.89 2.16
N SER A 11 -8.67 27.88 1.74
CA SER A 11 -8.54 26.52 2.24
C SER A 11 -8.89 25.48 1.19
N LEU A 12 -8.14 24.38 1.21
CA LEU A 12 -8.44 23.20 0.42
C LEU A 12 -8.41 21.94 1.30
N ILE A 13 -9.09 20.89 0.82
CA ILE A 13 -8.89 19.51 1.30
C ILE A 13 -8.34 18.66 0.18
N HIS A 14 -7.65 17.59 0.56
CA HIS A 14 -7.30 16.51 -0.36
C HIS A 14 -8.10 15.27 0.02
N GLU A 15 -8.84 14.69 -0.92
CA GLU A 15 -9.58 13.44 -0.76
C GLU A 15 -8.88 12.34 -1.55
N GLN A 16 -8.25 11.39 -0.85
CA GLN A 16 -7.48 10.32 -1.49
C GLN A 16 -8.37 9.24 -2.11
N ASN A 17 -9.59 9.09 -1.59
CA ASN A 17 -10.47 7.96 -1.90
C ASN A 17 -11.42 8.27 -3.07
N ALA A 18 -11.98 7.21 -3.66
CA ALA A 18 -13.05 7.33 -4.65
C ALA A 18 -14.39 7.77 -4.04
N VAL A 19 -14.57 7.57 -2.72
CA VAL A 19 -15.73 8.04 -1.97
C VAL A 19 -15.26 8.97 -0.87
N MET A 20 -15.82 10.18 -0.86
CA MET A 20 -15.45 11.19 0.11
C MET A 20 -15.71 10.73 1.55
N GLY A 21 -14.69 10.83 2.40
CA GLY A 21 -14.77 10.47 3.81
C GLY A 21 -15.69 11.42 4.59
N ARG A 22 -16.24 10.97 5.72
CA ARG A 22 -17.20 11.75 6.54
C ARG A 22 -16.67 13.11 6.97
N ALA A 23 -15.40 13.19 7.37
CA ALA A 23 -14.77 14.46 7.78
C ALA A 23 -14.63 15.44 6.61
N ASN A 24 -14.14 14.95 5.47
CA ASN A 24 -14.01 15.74 4.24
C ASN A 24 -15.39 16.20 3.74
N ARG A 25 -16.40 15.32 3.77
CA ARG A 25 -17.79 15.65 3.43
C ARG A 25 -18.37 16.77 4.29
N ALA A 26 -18.12 16.76 5.60
CA ALA A 26 -18.57 17.81 6.51
C ALA A 26 -17.92 19.18 6.25
N LEU A 27 -16.72 19.18 5.66
CA LEU A 27 -15.96 20.40 5.33
C LEU A 27 -16.08 20.79 3.85
N ALA A 28 -16.55 19.89 2.99
CA ALA A 28 -16.65 20.09 1.55
C ALA A 28 -17.40 21.37 1.22
N GLY A 29 -18.54 21.66 1.85
CA GLY A 29 -19.28 22.90 1.61
C GLY A 29 -18.58 24.20 2.07
N ARG A 30 -17.51 24.11 2.88
CA ARG A 30 -16.85 25.27 3.51
C ARG A 30 -15.49 25.64 2.91
N VAL A 31 -14.84 24.70 2.23
CA VAL A 31 -13.54 24.90 1.60
C VAL A 31 -13.69 25.53 0.22
N ASP A 32 -12.63 26.19 -0.24
CA ASP A 32 -12.60 26.88 -1.53
C ASP A 32 -12.33 25.90 -2.68
N ALA A 33 -11.54 24.85 -2.42
CA ALA A 33 -11.23 23.81 -3.40
C ALA A 33 -11.09 22.42 -2.78
N ILE A 34 -11.23 21.40 -3.60
CA ILE A 34 -11.04 19.99 -3.25
C ILE A 34 -10.05 19.39 -4.25
N ALA A 35 -8.90 18.90 -3.78
CA ALA A 35 -7.99 18.10 -4.57
C ALA A 35 -8.47 16.64 -4.54
N GLY A 36 -8.97 16.16 -5.67
CA GLY A 36 -9.51 14.80 -5.83
C GLY A 36 -8.43 13.82 -6.27
N GLY A 37 -8.17 12.80 -5.45
CA GLY A 37 -7.29 11.69 -5.80
C GLY A 37 -7.93 10.77 -6.84
N PHE A 38 -9.11 10.25 -6.52
CA PHE A 38 -9.97 9.49 -7.43
C PHE A 38 -11.40 10.05 -7.49
N LEU A 39 -11.66 11.13 -6.77
CA LEU A 39 -12.97 11.76 -6.72
C LEU A 39 -13.16 12.57 -8.01
N PRO A 40 -14.20 12.29 -8.81
CA PRO A 40 -14.43 13.00 -10.05
C PRO A 40 -14.98 14.40 -9.81
N GLU A 41 -14.81 15.25 -10.80
CA GLU A 41 -15.60 16.47 -10.97
C GLU A 41 -17.03 16.09 -11.35
N ASP A 42 -18.02 16.72 -10.72
CA ASP A 42 -19.44 16.49 -10.99
C ASP A 42 -20.29 17.75 -10.75
N GLU A 43 -21.59 17.69 -11.09
CA GLU A 43 -22.51 18.83 -10.98
C GLU A 43 -22.91 19.17 -9.53
N SER A 44 -22.49 18.38 -8.54
CA SER A 44 -22.76 18.72 -7.15
C SER A 44 -21.93 19.95 -6.72
N ALA A 45 -22.37 20.65 -5.69
CA ALA A 45 -21.63 21.78 -5.13
C ALA A 45 -20.21 21.40 -4.62
N ALA A 46 -19.97 20.11 -4.33
CA ALA A 46 -18.64 19.60 -4.01
C ALA A 46 -17.84 19.28 -5.27
N GLY A 47 -18.46 18.66 -6.28
CA GLY A 47 -17.83 18.34 -7.56
C GLY A 47 -17.41 19.59 -8.34
N ALA A 48 -18.23 20.64 -8.34
CA ALA A 48 -17.95 21.90 -9.05
C ALA A 48 -16.69 22.64 -8.57
N LYS A 49 -16.14 22.29 -7.40
CA LYS A 49 -14.88 22.81 -6.86
C LYS A 49 -13.83 21.73 -6.61
N THR A 50 -14.09 20.53 -7.11
CA THR A 50 -13.11 19.46 -7.13
C THR A 50 -12.20 19.68 -8.34
N VAL A 51 -10.92 19.39 -8.18
CA VAL A 51 -9.95 19.32 -9.27
C VAL A 51 -9.27 17.97 -9.14
N THR A 52 -9.29 17.19 -10.21
CA THR A 52 -8.64 15.88 -10.22
C THR A 52 -7.12 16.06 -10.24
N THR A 53 -6.45 15.79 -9.12
CA THR A 53 -4.98 15.93 -8.98
C THR A 53 -4.26 14.59 -8.93
N GLY A 54 -4.98 13.49 -8.70
CA GLY A 54 -4.38 12.23 -8.30
C GLY A 54 -3.88 12.28 -6.85
N ASN A 55 -3.24 11.19 -6.42
CA ASN A 55 -2.67 11.07 -5.08
C ASN A 55 -1.16 11.41 -5.11
N PRO A 56 -0.66 12.28 -4.22
CA PRO A 56 0.77 12.53 -4.10
C PRO A 56 1.54 11.25 -3.78
N VAL A 57 2.53 10.94 -4.62
CA VAL A 57 3.39 9.77 -4.48
C VAL A 57 4.80 10.21 -4.06
N ARG A 58 5.45 9.46 -3.18
CA ARG A 58 6.83 9.74 -2.75
C ARG A 58 7.79 9.67 -3.94
N PRO A 59 8.78 10.57 -4.06
CA PRO A 59 9.72 10.56 -5.17
C PRO A 59 10.42 9.22 -5.39
N GLN A 60 10.79 8.52 -4.31
CA GLN A 60 11.45 7.22 -4.41
C GLN A 60 10.58 6.15 -5.07
N ILE A 61 9.26 6.21 -4.89
CA ILE A 61 8.30 5.29 -5.53
C ILE A 61 8.19 5.64 -7.03
N LEU A 62 8.16 6.94 -7.37
CA LEU A 62 8.14 7.38 -8.76
C LEU A 62 9.42 6.97 -9.51
N GLU A 63 10.59 7.07 -8.86
CA GLU A 63 11.84 6.58 -9.44
C GLU A 63 11.84 5.06 -9.58
N ALA A 64 11.40 4.33 -8.56
CA ALA A 64 11.30 2.88 -8.60
C ALA A 64 10.36 2.38 -9.71
N ALA A 65 9.25 3.09 -9.96
CA ALA A 65 8.28 2.79 -11.02
C ALA A 65 8.87 2.88 -12.45
N LYS A 66 10.03 3.51 -12.63
CA LYS A 66 10.75 3.52 -13.92
C LYS A 66 11.50 2.21 -14.19
N THR A 67 11.64 1.35 -13.18
CA THR A 67 12.28 0.03 -13.33
C THR A 67 11.37 -0.86 -14.16
N PRO A 68 11.85 -1.41 -15.29
CA PRO A 68 11.05 -2.33 -16.10
C PRO A 68 10.68 -3.58 -15.30
N TYR A 69 9.44 -4.02 -15.44
CA TYR A 69 8.99 -5.30 -14.91
C TYR A 69 9.67 -6.45 -15.67
N VAL A 70 10.27 -7.38 -14.94
CA VAL A 70 10.83 -8.62 -15.47
C VAL A 70 10.00 -9.75 -14.90
N ALA A 71 9.35 -10.54 -15.76
CA ALA A 71 8.56 -11.68 -15.32
C ALA A 71 9.47 -12.82 -14.85
N SER A 72 9.11 -13.46 -13.74
CA SER A 72 9.67 -14.76 -13.36
C SER A 72 9.18 -15.83 -14.31
N THR A 73 10.09 -16.62 -14.89
CA THR A 73 9.76 -17.69 -15.84
C THR A 73 10.37 -19.02 -15.44
N GLY A 74 9.71 -20.12 -15.80
CA GLY A 74 10.18 -21.47 -15.46
C GLY A 74 10.44 -21.61 -13.96
N ASP A 75 11.66 -22.02 -13.61
CA ASP A 75 12.10 -22.23 -12.22
C ASP A 75 12.84 -21.04 -11.60
N GLU A 76 12.77 -19.86 -12.24
CA GLU A 76 13.34 -18.64 -11.68
C GLU A 76 12.69 -18.27 -10.34
N PRO A 77 13.43 -17.61 -9.43
CA PRO A 77 12.87 -17.20 -8.15
C PRO A 77 11.72 -16.21 -8.29
N PHE A 78 10.59 -16.54 -7.67
CA PHE A 78 9.42 -15.68 -7.62
C PHE A 78 9.44 -14.79 -6.36
N ARG A 79 9.74 -13.51 -6.52
CA ARG A 79 9.80 -12.54 -5.42
C ARG A 79 8.40 -12.03 -5.05
N PHE A 80 7.99 -12.33 -3.81
CA PHE A 80 6.71 -11.90 -3.26
C PHE A 80 6.94 -10.97 -2.08
N LEU A 81 6.48 -9.72 -2.20
CA LEU A 81 6.54 -8.72 -1.14
C LEU A 81 5.19 -8.67 -0.43
N VAL A 82 5.21 -8.68 0.90
CA VAL A 82 4.01 -8.66 1.74
C VAL A 82 4.15 -7.51 2.72
N PHE A 83 3.26 -6.53 2.66
CA PHE A 83 3.15 -5.50 3.69
C PHE A 83 1.72 -5.01 3.81
N GLY A 84 1.41 -4.42 4.96
CA GLY A 84 0.13 -3.78 5.19
C GLY A 84 0.26 -2.60 6.14
N GLY A 85 -0.80 -1.81 6.25
CA GLY A 85 -0.95 -0.84 7.34
C GLY A 85 -0.96 -1.54 8.70
N SER A 86 -1.02 -0.75 9.78
CA SER A 86 -0.95 -1.26 11.16
C SER A 86 -1.88 -2.44 11.45
N GLN A 87 -3.08 -2.48 10.87
CA GLN A 87 -4.04 -3.57 11.00
C GLN A 87 -3.76 -4.74 10.04
N GLY A 88 -3.32 -4.46 8.80
CA GLY A 88 -3.06 -5.50 7.79
C GLY A 88 -1.84 -6.36 8.10
N ALA A 89 -0.81 -5.79 8.74
CA ALA A 89 0.43 -6.51 9.06
C ALA A 89 0.21 -7.73 9.97
N GLN A 90 -0.73 -7.65 10.91
CA GLN A 90 -1.07 -8.79 11.79
C GLN A 90 -1.83 -9.86 11.01
N PHE A 91 -2.86 -9.48 10.26
CA PHE A 91 -3.63 -10.42 9.43
C PHE A 91 -2.73 -11.20 8.46
N PHE A 92 -1.78 -10.52 7.81
CA PHE A 92 -0.84 -11.17 6.90
C PHE A 92 0.16 -12.10 7.60
N SER A 93 0.47 -11.85 8.88
CA SER A 93 1.35 -12.73 9.66
C SER A 93 0.73 -14.11 9.91
N ASP A 94 -0.60 -14.21 9.83
CA ASP A 94 -1.33 -15.47 9.97
C ASP A 94 -1.73 -16.05 8.60
N ALA A 95 -2.34 -15.21 7.75
CA ALA A 95 -2.94 -15.66 6.51
C ALA A 95 -1.90 -16.07 5.46
N VAL A 96 -0.78 -15.34 5.34
CA VAL A 96 0.16 -15.58 4.24
C VAL A 96 0.94 -16.88 4.43
N PRO A 97 1.60 -17.17 5.58
CA PRO A 97 2.27 -18.46 5.75
C PRO A 97 1.32 -19.65 5.56
N ALA A 98 0.08 -19.55 6.05
CA ALA A 98 -0.93 -20.59 5.86
C ALA A 98 -1.27 -20.81 4.37
N ALA A 99 -1.49 -19.73 3.62
CA ALA A 99 -1.76 -19.81 2.18
C ALA A 99 -0.56 -20.37 1.39
N ILE A 100 0.67 -19.95 1.73
CA ILE A 100 1.89 -20.49 1.11
C ILE A 100 2.04 -21.98 1.39
N GLY A 101 1.63 -22.46 2.57
CA GLY A 101 1.62 -23.88 2.90
C GLY A 101 0.71 -24.75 2.03
N LEU A 102 -0.27 -24.14 1.34
CA LEU A 102 -1.16 -24.85 0.41
C LEU A 102 -0.56 -25.01 -0.99
N LEU A 103 0.55 -24.32 -1.29
CA LEU A 103 1.20 -24.41 -2.59
C LEU A 103 1.98 -25.73 -2.74
N PRO A 104 2.02 -26.30 -3.96
CA PRO A 104 2.90 -27.42 -4.28
C PRO A 104 4.35 -27.11 -3.90
N GLU A 105 5.10 -28.13 -3.50
CA GLU A 105 6.49 -27.95 -3.05
C GLU A 105 7.37 -27.28 -4.12
N ALA A 106 7.17 -27.61 -5.40
CA ALA A 106 7.89 -26.99 -6.51
C ALA A 106 7.67 -25.47 -6.56
N GLU A 107 6.44 -25.00 -6.34
CA GLU A 107 6.11 -23.57 -6.28
C GLU A 107 6.64 -22.92 -5.01
N ARG A 108 6.61 -23.61 -3.86
CA ARG A 108 7.18 -23.08 -2.61
C ARG A 108 8.68 -22.85 -2.71
N LYS A 109 9.41 -23.77 -3.34
CA LYS A 109 10.89 -23.69 -3.46
C LYS A 109 11.38 -22.51 -4.29
N ARG A 110 10.58 -22.01 -5.23
CA ARG A 110 10.93 -20.82 -6.02
C ARG A 110 10.56 -19.51 -5.32
N LEU A 111 9.76 -19.53 -4.24
CA LEU A 111 9.35 -18.31 -3.57
C LEU A 111 10.50 -17.67 -2.77
N MET A 112 10.70 -16.38 -3.00
CA MET A 112 11.49 -15.51 -2.14
C MET A 112 10.57 -14.46 -1.53
N ILE A 113 10.24 -14.62 -0.24
CA ILE A 113 9.26 -13.76 0.42
C ILE A 113 9.98 -12.63 1.17
N THR A 114 9.53 -11.40 0.97
CA THR A 114 9.85 -10.29 1.88
C THR A 114 8.57 -9.89 2.59
N GLN A 115 8.52 -9.98 3.91
CA GLN A 115 7.32 -9.61 4.68
C GLN A 115 7.62 -8.56 5.76
N GLN A 116 6.87 -7.46 5.72
CA GLN A 116 6.79 -6.53 6.84
C GLN A 116 5.75 -7.06 7.83
N ALA A 117 6.20 -7.43 9.04
CA ALA A 117 5.35 -7.92 10.12
C ALA A 117 5.43 -6.98 11.34
N ARG A 118 4.62 -7.18 12.38
CA ARG A 118 4.85 -6.46 13.64
C ARG A 118 6.06 -7.04 14.36
N ALA A 119 6.72 -6.26 15.21
CA ALA A 119 7.93 -6.69 15.90
C ALA A 119 7.73 -8.00 16.69
N GLU A 120 6.57 -8.13 17.35
CA GLU A 120 6.15 -9.30 18.09
C GLU A 120 5.87 -10.55 17.23
N ASP A 121 5.53 -10.37 15.94
CA ASP A 121 5.21 -11.47 15.02
C ASP A 121 6.42 -11.97 14.24
N VAL A 122 7.50 -11.18 14.12
CA VAL A 122 8.66 -11.48 13.26
C VAL A 122 9.21 -12.89 13.48
N ALA A 123 9.45 -13.27 14.74
CA ALA A 123 10.04 -14.57 15.05
C ALA A 123 9.13 -15.73 14.63
N ARG A 124 7.83 -15.61 14.91
CA ARG A 124 6.82 -16.62 14.56
C ARG A 124 6.67 -16.77 13.06
N VAL A 125 6.60 -15.66 12.32
CA VAL A 125 6.45 -15.67 10.86
C VAL A 125 7.70 -16.26 10.18
N LYS A 126 8.91 -15.93 10.65
CA LYS A 126 10.15 -16.55 10.17
C LYS A 126 10.14 -18.07 10.36
N ALA A 127 9.74 -18.53 11.55
CA ALA A 127 9.65 -19.95 11.84
C ALA A 127 8.63 -20.66 10.92
N ALA A 128 7.49 -20.03 10.65
CA ALA A 128 6.47 -20.57 9.76
C ALA A 128 6.97 -20.72 8.32
N TYR A 129 7.69 -19.72 7.77
CA TYR A 129 8.27 -19.87 6.43
C TYR A 129 9.40 -20.91 6.38
N ALA A 130 10.23 -20.97 7.42
CA ALA A 130 11.30 -21.96 7.53
C ALA A 130 10.73 -23.40 7.56
N SER A 131 9.64 -23.66 8.29
CA SER A 131 9.01 -24.98 8.30
C SER A 131 8.37 -25.37 6.97
N LEU A 132 8.10 -24.39 6.10
CA LEU A 132 7.59 -24.60 4.74
C LEU A 132 8.71 -24.72 3.70
N GLY A 133 9.98 -24.56 4.09
CA GLY A 133 11.13 -24.58 3.18
C GLY A 133 11.19 -23.36 2.26
N VAL A 134 10.64 -22.22 2.68
CA VAL A 134 10.57 -20.99 1.89
C VAL A 134 11.63 -20.00 2.37
N GLU A 135 12.37 -19.40 1.44
CA GLU A 135 13.31 -18.32 1.76
C GLU A 135 12.52 -17.04 2.07
N ALA A 136 12.68 -16.51 3.29
CA ALA A 136 11.92 -15.33 3.72
C ALA A 136 12.77 -14.31 4.50
N GLN A 137 12.64 -13.04 4.11
CA GLN A 137 13.09 -11.88 4.88
C GLN A 137 11.91 -11.26 5.61
N VAL A 138 11.89 -11.36 6.94
CA VAL A 138 10.83 -10.77 7.77
C VAL A 138 11.42 -9.71 8.70
N SER A 139 10.83 -8.51 8.68
CA SER A 139 11.30 -7.35 9.45
C SER A 139 10.12 -6.49 9.90
N PRO A 140 10.21 -5.75 11.02
CA PRO A 140 9.21 -4.74 11.36
C PRO A 140 9.19 -3.56 10.38
N PHE A 141 10.30 -3.31 9.70
CA PHE A 141 10.45 -2.16 8.82
C PHE A 141 11.53 -2.41 7.76
N PHE A 142 11.32 -1.83 6.56
CA PHE A 142 12.31 -1.78 5.49
C PHE A 142 12.49 -0.34 5.00
N THR A 143 13.72 0.15 4.99
CA THR A 143 14.07 1.51 4.53
C THR A 143 14.02 1.64 3.00
N ASP A 144 14.17 0.53 2.29
CA ASP A 144 14.30 0.39 0.84
C ASP A 144 13.02 -0.14 0.17
N MET A 145 11.84 0.13 0.76
CA MET A 145 10.56 -0.41 0.29
C MET A 145 10.29 -0.14 -1.20
N ALA A 146 10.66 1.03 -1.72
CA ALA A 146 10.49 1.37 -3.12
C ALA A 146 11.25 0.41 -4.06
N ALA A 147 12.51 0.11 -3.73
CA ALA A 147 13.32 -0.82 -4.50
C ALA A 147 12.77 -2.25 -4.42
N ARG A 148 12.28 -2.66 -3.23
CA ARG A 148 11.65 -3.97 -3.03
C ARG A 148 10.37 -4.11 -3.86
N MET A 149 9.52 -3.09 -3.90
CA MET A 149 8.32 -3.07 -4.74
C MET A 149 8.68 -3.23 -6.23
N ALA A 150 9.66 -2.47 -6.72
CA ALA A 150 10.10 -2.55 -8.11
C ALA A 150 10.71 -3.92 -8.48
N ALA A 151 11.38 -4.59 -7.54
CA ALA A 151 11.96 -5.90 -7.76
C ALA A 151 10.97 -7.07 -7.57
N SER A 152 9.76 -6.81 -7.06
CA SER A 152 8.80 -7.88 -6.73
C SER A 152 7.95 -8.24 -7.92
N HIS A 153 7.63 -9.53 -8.05
CA HIS A 153 6.69 -10.02 -9.05
C HIS A 153 5.23 -9.92 -8.55
N LEU A 154 5.06 -9.93 -7.22
CA LEU A 154 3.78 -9.72 -6.56
C LEU A 154 3.98 -8.89 -5.29
N VAL A 155 3.03 -8.00 -5.01
CA VAL A 155 2.92 -7.19 -3.78
C VAL A 155 1.56 -7.46 -3.14
#